data_AF-A0A9D7Q1M8-F1
#
_entry.id   AF-A0A9D7Q1M8-F1
#
_cell.length_a   1.000
_cell.length_b   1.000
_cell.length_c   1.000
_cell.angle_alpha   90.00
_cell.angle_beta   90.00
_cell.angle_gamma   90.00
#
_symmetry.space_group_name_H-M   'P 1'
#
loop_
_entity.id
_entity.type
_entity.pdbx_description
1 polymer ?
#
loop_
_entity_poly.entity_id
_entity_poly.type
_entity_poly.pdbx_seq_one_letter_code
_entity_poly.pdbx_strand_id
1 'polypeptide(L)'
;MTAPQKKKTAIYLASVALVVLAVFIIFNSNGYMKQSELNGEINDLRLELDTMRNQNQRLREQIDSLQKQYDAKIEQVAREKHGMKKENEKVIKVEKK
;
A
#
# COMPACT_ATOMS: atom_id res chain seq x y z
N MET A 1 -27.42 52.72 34.28
CA MET A 1 -27.48 51.25 34.09
C MET A 1 -26.13 50.65 34.48
N THR A 2 -26.15 49.66 35.36
CA THR A 2 -25.20 49.41 36.44
C THR A 2 -23.96 48.58 36.02
N ALA A 3 -22.78 48.96 36.53
CA ALA A 3 -21.47 48.34 36.29
C ALA A 3 -21.38 46.78 36.30
N PRO A 4 -22.11 46.03 37.14
CA PRO A 4 -22.06 44.55 37.12
C PRO A 4 -22.65 43.92 35.84
N GLN A 5 -23.60 44.57 35.17
CA GLN A 5 -24.21 44.06 33.93
C GLN A 5 -23.18 44.04 32.78
N LYS A 6 -22.36 45.11 32.66
CA LYS A 6 -21.30 45.22 31.64
C LYS A 6 -20.22 44.14 31.78
N LYS A 7 -19.90 43.72 33.01
CA LYS A 7 -18.92 42.64 33.26
C LYS A 7 -19.46 41.28 32.81
N LYS A 8 -20.74 40.98 33.08
CA LYS A 8 -21.38 39.72 32.64
C LYS A 8 -21.46 39.62 31.12
N THR A 9 -21.83 40.72 30.44
CA THR A 9 -21.85 40.76 28.97
C THR A 9 -20.46 40.62 28.37
N ALA A 10 -19.43 41.19 29.01
CA ALA A 10 -18.04 41.04 28.55
C ALA A 10 -17.53 39.60 28.70
N ILE A 11 -17.85 38.92 29.81
CA ILE A 11 -17.50 37.50 30.00
C ILE A 11 -18.23 36.62 28.98
N TYR A 12 -19.52 36.90 28.71
CA TYR A 12 -20.27 36.16 27.70
C TYR A 12 -19.66 36.34 26.31
N LEU A 13 -19.33 37.57 25.91
CA LEU A 13 -18.65 37.85 24.65
C LEU A 13 -17.28 37.16 24.55
N ALA A 14 -16.50 37.16 25.63
CA ALA A 14 -15.22 36.45 25.67
C ALA A 14 -15.40 34.94 25.53
N SER A 15 -16.41 34.35 26.16
CA SER A 15 -16.71 32.92 26.04
C SER A 15 -17.14 32.54 24.62
N VAL A 16 -17.97 33.38 23.97
CA VAL A 16 -18.39 33.17 22.58
C VAL A 16 -17.19 33.29 21.64
N ALA A 17 -16.33 34.29 21.84
CA ALA A 17 -15.11 34.46 21.06
C ALA A 17 -14.16 33.25 21.19
N LEU A 18 -14.04 32.68 22.39
CA LEU A 18 -13.21 31.51 22.64
C LEU A 18 -13.77 30.25 21.95
N VAL A 19 -15.08 30.06 21.96
CA VAL A 19 -15.73 28.96 21.23
C VAL A 19 -15.55 29.12 19.72
N VAL A 20 -15.74 30.32 19.18
CA VAL A 20 -15.52 30.60 17.75
C VAL A 20 -14.07 30.36 17.36
N LEU A 21 -13.11 30.76 18.21
CA LEU A 21 -11.68 30.49 17.98
C LEU A 21 -11.38 28.99 17.99
N ALA A 22 -11.95 28.23 18.92
CA ALA A 22 -11.78 26.78 18.98
C ALA A 22 -12.34 26.08 17.74
N VAL A 23 -13.55 26.47 17.30
CA VAL A 23 -14.15 25.96 16.05
C VAL A 23 -13.29 26.36 14.86
N PHE A 24 -12.79 27.59 14.80
CA PHE A 24 -11.90 28.02 13.72
C PHE A 24 -10.62 27.18 13.67
N ILE A 25 -9.97 26.88 14.80
CA ILE A 25 -8.76 26.04 14.82
C ILE A 25 -9.05 24.61 14.32
N ILE A 26 -10.21 24.06 14.64
CA ILE A 26 -10.59 22.70 14.24
C ILE A 26 -10.99 22.64 12.75
N PHE A 27 -11.74 23.63 12.26
CA PHE A 27 -12.36 23.63 10.93
C PHE A 27 -11.64 24.51 9.88
N ASN A 28 -10.57 25.22 10.24
CA ASN A 28 -9.79 25.98 9.27
C ASN A 28 -9.12 25.03 8.25
N SER A 29 -8.83 25.53 7.04
CA SER A 29 -8.34 24.74 5.91
C SER A 29 -7.02 24.00 6.16
N ASN A 30 -6.22 24.47 7.12
CA ASN A 30 -4.99 23.84 7.59
C ASN A 30 -5.18 23.07 8.92
N GLY A 31 -6.42 22.79 9.28
CA GLY A 31 -6.80 22.12 10.53
C GLY A 31 -6.24 20.70 10.59
N TYR A 32 -6.05 20.22 11.81
CA TYR A 32 -5.47 18.91 12.11
C TYR A 32 -6.11 17.73 11.35
N MET A 33 -7.41 17.81 11.03
CA MET A 33 -8.11 16.80 10.24
C MET A 33 -7.51 16.64 8.84
N LYS A 34 -7.26 17.75 8.12
CA LYS A 34 -6.76 17.68 6.74
C LYS A 34 -5.33 17.15 6.70
N GLN A 35 -4.50 17.54 7.67
CA GLN A 35 -3.14 17.02 7.78
C GLN A 35 -3.12 15.51 8.09
N SER A 36 -4.05 15.03 8.92
CA SER A 36 -4.17 13.61 9.25
C SER A 36 -4.60 12.78 8.04
N GLU A 37 -5.58 13.25 7.25
CA GLU A 37 -5.99 12.60 6.01
C GLU A 37 -4.83 12.53 5.01
N LEU A 38 -4.14 13.65 4.79
CA LEU A 38 -3.03 13.73 3.84
C LEU A 38 -1.86 12.81 4.24
N ASN A 39 -1.56 12.74 5.54
CA ASN A 39 -0.54 11.82 6.05
C ASN A 39 -0.95 10.36 5.88
N GLY A 40 -2.25 10.04 6.02
CA GLY A 40 -2.80 8.72 5.74
C GLY A 40 -2.61 8.35 4.27
N GLU A 41 -3.03 9.23 3.37
CA GLU A 41 -2.89 9.04 1.92
C GLU A 41 -1.41 8.87 1.51
N ILE A 42 -0.49 9.64 2.08
CA ILE A 42 0.95 9.47 1.85
C ILE A 42 1.44 8.07 2.28
N ASN A 43 0.97 7.56 3.42
CA ASN A 43 1.39 6.26 3.91
C ASN A 43 0.84 5.13 3.03
N ASP A 44 -0.41 5.24 2.59
CA ASP A 44 -1.03 4.26 1.70
C ASP A 44 -0.32 4.23 0.34
N LEU A 45 -0.02 5.40 -0.24
CA LEU A 45 0.77 5.50 -1.46
C LEU A 45 2.16 4.88 -1.30
N ARG A 46 2.82 5.08 -0.15
CA ARG A 46 4.14 4.46 0.10
C ARG A 46 4.06 2.93 0.16
N LEU A 47 3.04 2.39 0.84
CA LEU A 47 2.82 0.94 0.93
C LEU A 47 2.54 0.33 -0.45
N GLU A 48 1.73 1.01 -1.27
CA GLU A 48 1.47 0.59 -2.63
C GLU A 48 2.77 0.59 -3.45
N LEU A 49 3.56 1.66 -3.36
CA LEU A 49 4.82 1.81 -4.09
C LEU A 49 5.82 0.71 -3.72
N ASP A 50 5.97 0.40 -2.44
CA ASP A 50 6.85 -0.69 -1.99
C ASP A 50 6.33 -2.06 -2.43
N THR A 51 5.02 -2.28 -2.43
CA THR A 51 4.41 -3.50 -2.95
C THR A 51 4.72 -3.67 -4.44
N MET A 52 4.54 -2.62 -5.24
CA MET A 52 4.81 -2.61 -6.68
C MET A 52 6.31 -2.78 -6.99
N ARG A 53 7.19 -2.22 -6.17
CA ARG A 53 8.66 -2.43 -6.28
C ARG A 53 9.02 -3.88 -6.03
N ASN A 54 8.49 -4.49 -4.97
CA ASN A 54 8.74 -5.89 -4.65
C ASN A 54 8.23 -6.82 -5.75
N GLN A 55 7.05 -6.54 -6.32
CA GLN A 55 6.52 -7.31 -7.45
C GLN A 55 7.41 -7.17 -8.69
N ASN A 56 7.84 -5.95 -9.02
CA ASN A 56 8.77 -5.72 -10.12
C ASN A 56 10.10 -6.47 -9.95
N GLN A 57 10.66 -6.46 -8.74
CA GLN A 57 11.89 -7.19 -8.46
C GLN A 57 11.70 -8.70 -8.66
N ARG A 58 10.63 -9.28 -8.11
CA ARG A 58 10.30 -10.71 -8.29
C ARG A 58 10.11 -11.08 -9.75
N LEU A 59 9.46 -10.23 -10.53
CA LEU A 59 9.27 -10.45 -11.97
C LEU A 59 10.60 -10.41 -12.72
N ARG A 60 11.49 -9.46 -12.38
CA ARG A 60 12.84 -9.39 -12.96
C ARG A 60 13.67 -10.63 -12.66
N GLU A 61 13.63 -11.11 -11.42
CA GLU A 61 14.31 -12.35 -11.02
C GLU A 61 13.74 -13.57 -11.77
N GLN A 62 12.42 -13.62 -11.97
CA GLN A 62 11.80 -14.68 -12.78
C GLN A 62 12.26 -14.62 -14.23
N ILE A 63 12.28 -13.44 -14.86
CA ILE A 63 12.77 -13.25 -16.23
C ILE A 63 14.23 -13.68 -16.34
N ASP A 64 15.09 -13.25 -15.41
CA ASP A 64 16.51 -13.63 -15.39
C ASP A 64 16.68 -15.15 -15.25
N SER A 65 15.89 -15.80 -14.38
CA SER A 65 15.89 -17.26 -14.24
C SER A 65 15.45 -17.97 -15.53
N LEU A 66 14.43 -17.43 -16.21
CA LEU A 66 13.91 -17.98 -17.47
C LEU A 66 14.91 -17.78 -18.61
N GLN A 67 15.64 -16.67 -18.64
CA GLN A 67 16.65 -16.42 -19.66
C GLN A 67 17.89 -17.29 -19.46
N LYS A 68 18.38 -17.40 -18.22
CA LYS A 68 19.57 -18.20 -17.90
C LYS A 68 19.34 -19.71 -17.99
N GLN A 69 18.12 -20.17 -17.71
CA GLN A 69 17.76 -21.59 -17.70
C GLN A 69 16.73 -21.93 -18.78
N TYR A 70 16.69 -21.17 -19.86
CA TYR A 70 15.65 -21.26 -20.90
C TYR A 70 15.42 -22.70 -21.38
N ASP A 71 16.49 -23.38 -21.80
CA ASP A 71 16.42 -24.75 -22.31
C ASP A 71 15.99 -25.75 -21.22
N ALA A 72 16.51 -25.60 -20.00
CA ALA A 72 16.20 -26.49 -18.89
C ALA A 72 14.74 -26.34 -18.42
N LYS A 73 14.22 -25.11 -18.38
CA LYS A 73 12.82 -24.83 -18.01
C LYS A 73 11.85 -25.34 -19.08
N ILE A 74 12.18 -25.17 -20.37
CA ILE A 74 11.36 -25.73 -21.46
C ILE A 74 11.37 -27.26 -21.39
N GLU A 75 12.54 -27.87 -21.20
CA GLU A 75 12.65 -29.32 -21.07
C GLU A 75 11.86 -29.83 -19.85
N GLN A 76 11.94 -29.14 -18.71
CA GLN A 76 11.16 -29.47 -17.52
C GLN A 76 9.65 -29.42 -17.80
N VAL A 77 9.15 -28.33 -18.40
CA VAL A 77 7.72 -28.19 -18.71
C VAL A 77 7.27 -29.25 -19.73
N ALA A 78 8.08 -29.52 -20.75
CA ALA A 78 7.80 -30.55 -21.75
C ALA A 78 7.68 -31.93 -21.10
N ARG A 79 8.58 -32.29 -20.17
CA ARG A 79 8.56 -33.57 -19.45
C ARG A 79 7.42 -33.64 -18.43
N GLU A 80 7.25 -32.63 -17.59
CA GLU A 80 6.31 -32.66 -16.46
C GLU A 80 4.86 -32.43 -16.89
N LYS A 81 4.60 -31.44 -17.75
CA LYS A 81 3.23 -31.10 -18.16
C LYS A 81 2.74 -31.88 -19.38
N HIS A 82 3.66 -32.23 -20.28
CA HIS A 82 3.30 -32.83 -21.56
C HIS A 82 3.82 -34.26 -21.75
N GLY A 83 4.57 -34.81 -20.78
CA GLY A 83 5.11 -36.16 -20.87
C GLY A 83 6.05 -36.37 -22.06
N MET A 84 6.58 -35.29 -22.62
CA MET A 84 7.44 -35.33 -23.80
C MET A 84 8.83 -35.84 -23.44
N LYS A 85 9.46 -36.49 -24.42
CA LYS A 85 10.83 -37.01 -24.34
C LYS A 85 11.59 -36.64 -25.61
N LYS A 86 12.91 -36.64 -25.58
CA LYS A 86 13.70 -36.49 -26.80
C LYS A 86 13.53 -37.73 -27.69
N GLU A 87 13.60 -37.53 -29.00
CA GLU A 87 13.37 -38.59 -29.99
C GLU A 87 14.29 -39.81 -29.79
N ASN A 88 15.53 -39.54 -29.35
CA ASN A 88 16.56 -40.54 -29.09
C ASN A 88 16.60 -41.05 -27.64
N GLU A 89 15.57 -40.77 -26.82
CA GLU A 89 15.53 -41.12 -25.40
C GLU A 89 14.72 -42.41 -25.14
N LYS A 90 15.34 -43.37 -24.44
CA LYS A 90 14.69 -44.62 -24.01
C LYS A 90 14.00 -44.43 -22.66
N VAL A 91 12.68 -44.68 -22.61
CA VAL A 91 11.89 -44.61 -21.37
C VAL A 91 11.95 -45.94 -20.66
N ILE A 92 12.45 -45.95 -19.43
CA ILE A 92 12.45 -47.14 -18.56
C ILE A 92 11.27 -47.00 -17.61
N LYS A 93 10.28 -47.90 -17.71
CA LYS A 93 9.19 -48.01 -16.74
C LYS A 93 9.62 -48.98 -15.65
N VAL A 94 9.66 -48.50 -14.41
CA VAL A 94 9.94 -49.34 -13.24
C VAL A 94 8.61 -49.79 -12.67
N GLU A 95 8.29 -51.08 -12.79
CA GLU A 95 7.13 -51.67 -12.11
C GLU A 95 7.52 -51.99 -10.66
N LYS A 96 6.74 -51.47 -9.70
CA LYS A 96 6.87 -51.88 -8.30
C LYS A 96 6.37 -53.33 -8.18
N LYS A 97 7.23 -54.21 -7.69
CA LYS A 97 6.85 -55.56 -7.23
C LYS A 97 5.91 -55.51 -6.03
#